data_AF-A0A965LA75-F1
#
_entry.id   AF-A0A965LA75-F1
#
_cell.length_a   1.000
_cell.length_b   1.000
_cell.length_c   1.000
_cell.angle_alpha   90.00
_cell.angle_beta   90.00
_cell.angle_gamma   90.00
#
_symmetry.space_group_name_H-M   'P 1'
#
loop_
_entity.id
_entity.type
_entity.pdbx_description
1 polymer ?
#
loop_
_entity_poly.entity_id
_entity_poly.type
_entity_poly.pdbx_seq_one_letter_code
_entity_poly.pdbx_strand_id
1 'polypeptide(L)' 'MLVEAARIGVLPEAFWRLSLKEWRMLTEPVGGAALGRAGFEILAERWPDE' A
#
# COMPACT_ATOMS: atom_id res chain seq x y z
N MET A 1 -6.18 -1.64 10.60
CA MET A 1 -5.40 -0.68 11.41
C MET A 1 -4.50 -1.43 12.38
N LEU A 2 -4.96 -1.85 13.57
CA LEU A 2 -4.09 -2.53 14.55
C LEU A 2 -3.53 -3.89 14.06
N VAL A 3 -4.36 -4.72 13.41
CA VAL A 3 -3.89 -5.99 12.79
C VAL A 3 -2.85 -5.73 11.70
N GLU A 4 -3.00 -4.64 10.95
CA GLU A 4 -2.07 -4.27 9.88
C GLU A 4 -0.76 -3.74 10.46
N ALA A 5 -0.83 -2.95 11.54
CA ALA A 5 0.33 -2.50 12.30
C ALA A 5 1.16 -3.69 12.80
N ALA A 6 0.50 -4.73 13.34
CA ALA A 6 1.18 -5.94 13.77
C ALA A 6 1.86 -6.70 12.61
N ARG A 7 1.24 -6.73 11.42
CA ARG A 7 1.82 -7.38 10.22
C ARG A 7 3.11 -6.70 9.75
N ILE A 8 3.23 -5.38 9.93
CA ILE A 8 4.43 -4.61 9.60
C ILE A 8 5.38 -4.43 10.79
N GLY A 9 5.16 -5.14 11.91
CA GLY A 9 6.05 -5.15 13.08
C GLY A 9 5.89 -3.98 14.04
N VAL A 10 4.82 -3.18 13.93
CA VAL A 10 4.50 -2.10 14.86
C VAL A 10 3.79 -2.69 16.09
N LEU A 11 4.42 -2.56 17.26
CA LEU A 11 3.82 -2.98 18.53
C LEU A 11 2.54 -2.17 18.84
N PRO A 12 1.56 -2.74 19.56
CA PRO A 12 0.32 -2.04 19.90
C PRO A 12 0.52 -0.69 20.59
N GLU A 13 1.46 -0.60 21.54
CA GLU A 13 1.77 0.63 22.27
C GLU A 13 2.40 1.69 21.36
N ALA A 14 3.21 1.25 20.39
CA ALA A 14 3.81 2.14 19.40
C ALA A 14 2.74 2.66 18.42
N PHE A 15 1.77 1.81 18.01
CA PHE A 15 0.66 2.22 17.16
C PHE A 15 -0.15 3.37 17.76
N TRP A 16 -0.50 3.31 19.04
CA TRP A 16 -1.27 4.36 19.71
C TRP A 16 -0.53 5.69 19.88
N ARG A 17 0.80 5.69 19.72
CA ARG A 17 1.63 6.89 19.76
C ARG A 17 1.79 7.56 18.39
N LEU A 18 1.47 6.86 17.30
CA LEU A 18 1.57 7.40 15.95
C LEU A 18 0.48 8.42 15.70
N SER A 19 0.85 9.53 15.06
CA SER A 19 -0.12 10.42 14.42
C SER A 19 -0.69 9.77 13.16
N LEU A 20 -1.87 10.24 12.72
CA LEU A 20 -2.48 9.79 11.47
C LEU A 20 -1.55 10.02 10.25
N LYS A 21 -0.74 11.08 10.28
CA LYS A 21 0.23 11.38 9.22
C LYS A 21 1.34 10.33 9.15
N GLU A 22 1.90 9.96 10.29
CA GLU A 22 2.95 8.93 10.38
C GLU A 22 2.40 7.55 9.99
N TRP A 23 1.19 7.22 10.43
CA TRP A 23 0.53 5.98 10.00
C TRP A 23 0.34 5.92 8.47
N ARG A 24 -0.07 7.02 7.84
CA ARG A 24 -0.20 7.09 6.38
C ARG A 24 1.14 6.92 5.68
N MET A 25 2.22 7.51 6.19
CA MET A 25 3.57 7.28 5.64
C MET A 25 4.00 5.81 5.69
N LEU A 26 3.56 5.05 6.71
CA LEU A 26 3.91 3.64 6.86
C LEU A 26 3.07 2.69 5.99
N THR A 27 1.86 3.10 5.59
CA THR A 27 0.89 2.19 4.96
C THR A 27 0.39 2.62 3.60
N GLU A 28 0.56 3.89 3.21
CA GLU A 28 0.23 4.32 1.87
C GLU A 28 1.33 3.88 0.90
N PRO A 29 0.96 3.31 -0.26
CA PRO A 29 1.92 2.99 -1.30
C PRO A 29 2.70 4.24 -1.71
N VAL A 30 4.03 4.18 -1.59
CA VAL A 30 4.90 5.26 -2.07
C VAL A 30 5.00 5.15 -3.59
N GLY A 31 4.05 5.79 -4.29
CA GLY A 31 4.02 5.86 -5.75
C GLY A 31 2.72 5.35 -6.37
N GLY A 32 1.70 6.21 -6.37
CA GLY A 32 0.45 6.01 -7.14
C GLY A 32 -0.42 4.84 -6.66
N ALA A 33 -1.69 4.86 -7.09
CA ALA A 33 -2.56 3.70 -6.90
C ALA A 33 -1.96 2.49 -7.63
N ALA A 34 -1.96 1.32 -6.99
CA ALA A 34 -1.60 0.08 -7.65
C ALA A 34 -2.40 -0.09 -8.94
N LEU A 35 -1.74 -0.49 -10.03
CA LEU A 35 -2.40 -0.72 -11.32
C LEU A 35 -3.47 -1.81 -11.13
N GLY A 36 -4.74 -1.42 -11.16
CA GLY A 36 -5.85 -2.35 -11.07
C GLY A 36 -5.90 -3.29 -12.27
N ARG A 37 -6.68 -4.37 -12.16
CA ARG A 37 -6.79 -5.40 -13.21
C ARG A 37 -7.10 -4.85 -14.60
N ALA A 38 -8.06 -3.93 -14.71
CA ALA A 38 -8.41 -3.30 -15.98
C ALA A 38 -7.25 -2.48 -16.58
N GLY A 39 -6.48 -1.79 -15.74
CA GLY A 39 -5.30 -1.04 -16.17
C GLY A 39 -4.19 -1.95 -16.68
N PHE A 40 -4.04 -3.13 -16.06
CA PHE A 40 -3.11 -4.15 -16.53
C PHE A 40 -3.50 -4.73 -17.90
N GLU A 41 -4.78 -5.03 -18.13
CA GLU A 41 -5.25 -5.54 -19.43
C GLU A 41 -5.01 -4.54 -20.57
N ILE A 42 -5.31 -3.26 -20.36
CA ILE A 42 -5.02 -2.20 -21.33
C ILE A 42 -3.52 -2.11 -21.63
N LEU A 43 -2.66 -2.28 -20.61
CA LEU A 43 -1.22 -2.25 -20.79
C LEU A 43 -0.74 -3.44 -21.63
N ALA A 44 -1.24 -4.65 -21.33
CA ALA A 44 -0.89 -5.87 -22.05
C ALA A 44 -1.35 -5.86 -23.51
N GLU A 45 -2.52 -5.30 -23.81
CA GLU A 45 -2.99 -5.10 -25.19
C GLU A 45 -2.11 -4.10 -25.95
N ARG A 46 -1.62 -3.06 -25.27
CA ARG A 46 -0.81 -2.01 -25.89
C ARG A 46 0.65 -2.42 -26.11
N TRP A 47 1.18 -3.33 -25.29
CA TRP A 47 2.53 -3.88 -25.41
C TRP A 47 2.49 -5.40 -25.30
N PRO A 48 2.08 -6.11 -26.38
CA PRO A 48 2.14 -7.56 -26.40
C PRO A 48 3.60 -8.03 -26.44
N ASP A 49 3.93 -9.01 -25.61
CA ASP A 49 5.21 -9.72 -25.70
C ASP A 49 5.20 -10.61 -26.95
N GLU A 50 6.13 -10.39 -27.89
CA GLU A 50 6.35 -11.28 -29.04
C GLU A 50 6.92 -12.65 -28.63
#